data_AF-A0A0M0BX40-F1
#
_entry.id   AF-A0A0M0BX40-F1
#
_cell.length_a   1.000
_cell.length_b   1.000
_cell.length_c   1.000
_cell.angle_alpha   90.00
_cell.angle_beta   90.00
_cell.angle_gamma   90.00
#
_symmetry.space_group_name_H-M   'P 1'
#
loop_
_entity.id
_entity.type
_entity.pdbx_description
1 polymer ?
#
loop_
_entity_poly.entity_id
_entity_poly.type
_entity_poly.pdbx_seq_one_letter_code
_entity_poly.pdbx_strand_id
1 'polypeptide(L)'
;MSDAVKIFVKMFLLVAVLFTIFLYLFAIVLGPSLFYLTPEGLTTGTIHLSNLPIWFFNISADVPVGLNLNVVFFGVWSIFSLSFIAAWKFRENFHTVIKESIFQPTKKLFNSCLFAMPIINSMALIGVVAIQGFQEIGGIPTGTSPVSSSDPFLAFVDLSYSAVVEEVGFRLIPIGAFLVFYLFIVKRSAITFSVKQKLKLLFASILFPDKAKSMVGEKTVSQYGILQGISLGEWGVVIFTSIIFGLAHFDPGNSWEIGKITSATFAGFVIALSYLLYGAQASIILHWFFNTYTKTYLVFSDLYPVMVPFTNAVWILSLILGIFGWMAGAYILSSKLVWVVKKRDENKQKHSDFSLSISP
;
A
#
# COMPACT_ATOMS: atom_id res chain seq x y z
N MET A 1 12.40 21.61 -18.84
CA MET A 1 13.41 21.04 -17.94
C MET A 1 14.55 20.48 -18.78
N SER A 2 15.79 20.94 -18.55
CA SER A 2 16.96 20.45 -19.31
C SER A 2 17.22 18.96 -19.02
N ASP A 3 17.91 18.28 -19.92
CA ASP A 3 18.16 16.84 -19.78
C ASP A 3 19.06 16.52 -18.57
N ALA A 4 19.98 17.43 -18.22
CA ALA A 4 20.77 17.33 -17.00
C ALA A 4 19.89 17.31 -15.74
N VAL A 5 18.86 18.15 -15.66
CA VAL A 5 17.94 18.19 -14.51
C VAL A 5 17.08 16.92 -14.46
N LYS A 6 16.65 16.37 -15.60
CA LYS A 6 15.91 15.09 -15.64
C LYS A 6 16.75 13.94 -15.10
N ILE A 7 18.02 13.88 -15.48
CA ILE A 7 18.96 12.86 -15.01
C ILE A 7 19.19 13.03 -13.51
N PHE A 8 19.45 14.26 -13.03
CA PHE A 8 19.63 14.54 -11.61
C PHE A 8 18.42 14.10 -10.77
N VAL A 9 17.21 14.50 -11.16
CA VAL A 9 15.97 14.14 -10.44
C VAL A 9 15.79 12.62 -10.40
N LYS A 10 16.07 11.94 -11.51
CA LYS A 10 15.99 10.47 -11.60
C LYS A 10 17.00 9.78 -10.69
N MET A 11 18.24 10.26 -10.65
CA MET A 11 19.29 9.72 -9.79
C MET A 11 18.99 9.98 -8.31
N PHE A 12 18.55 11.19 -7.97
CA PHE A 12 18.10 11.51 -6.62
C PHE A 12 16.97 10.59 -6.16
N LEU A 13 15.95 10.39 -7.01
CA LEU A 13 14.86 9.45 -6.74
C LEU A 13 15.36 8.03 -6.51
N LEU A 14 16.27 7.54 -7.36
CA LEU A 14 16.85 6.21 -7.24
C LEU A 14 17.57 6.04 -5.91
N VAL A 15 18.42 6.99 -5.53
CA VAL A 15 19.17 6.96 -4.26
C VAL A 15 18.23 7.01 -3.06
N ALA A 16 17.25 7.93 -3.06
CA ALA A 16 16.28 8.06 -1.97
C ALA A 16 15.45 6.78 -1.78
N VAL A 17 14.99 6.17 -2.88
CA VAL A 17 14.24 4.91 -2.86
C VAL A 17 15.12 3.76 -2.36
N LEU A 18 16.35 3.62 -2.86
CA LEU A 18 17.28 2.59 -2.41
C LEU A 18 17.60 2.71 -0.92
N PHE A 19 17.84 3.93 -0.44
CA PHE A 19 18.07 4.19 0.97
C PHE A 19 16.85 3.87 1.83
N THR A 20 15.65 4.21 1.37
CA THR A 20 14.40 3.87 2.07
C THR A 20 14.16 2.35 2.10
N ILE A 21 14.46 1.64 1.02
CA ILE A 21 14.37 0.17 0.98
C ILE A 21 15.39 -0.44 1.95
N PHE A 22 16.60 0.10 2.04
CA PHE A 22 17.56 -0.32 3.05
C PHE A 22 16.98 -0.16 4.46
N LEU A 23 16.35 0.98 4.77
CA LEU A 23 15.67 1.19 6.06
C LEU A 23 14.49 0.23 6.28
N TYR A 24 13.77 -0.15 5.22
CA TYR A 24 12.70 -1.15 5.31
C TYR A 24 13.26 -2.53 5.67
N LEU A 25 14.33 -2.95 4.98
CA LEU A 25 15.00 -4.23 5.25
C LEU A 25 15.66 -4.22 6.63
N PHE A 26 16.23 -3.09 7.05
CA PHE A 26 16.75 -2.91 8.39
C PHE A 26 15.64 -3.10 9.44
N ALA A 27 14.45 -2.52 9.24
CA ALA A 27 13.30 -2.72 10.13
C ALA A 27 12.83 -4.18 10.18
N ILE A 28 12.85 -4.90 9.06
CA ILE A 28 12.52 -6.33 9.00
C ILE A 28 13.48 -7.18 9.86
N VAL A 29 14.76 -6.80 9.95
CA VAL A 29 15.73 -7.47 10.83
C VAL A 29 15.61 -6.97 12.27
N LEU A 30 15.41 -5.66 12.45
CA LEU A 30 15.36 -5.01 13.75
C LEU A 30 14.16 -5.48 14.58
N GLY A 31 12.97 -5.62 14.01
CA GLY A 31 11.78 -6.02 14.76
C GLY A 31 11.91 -7.33 15.55
N PRO A 32 12.36 -8.44 14.94
CA PRO A 32 12.64 -9.69 15.64
C PRO A 32 13.81 -9.56 16.61
N SER A 33 14.82 -8.75 16.29
CA SER A 33 15.91 -8.49 17.24
C SER A 33 15.38 -7.79 18.51
N LEU A 34 14.51 -6.80 18.38
CA LEU A 34 13.86 -6.16 19.52
C LEU A 34 12.99 -7.17 20.28
N PHE A 35 12.16 -7.93 19.57
CA PHE A 35 11.19 -8.81 20.23
C PHE A 35 11.82 -10.04 20.91
N TYR A 36 12.81 -10.68 20.29
CA TYR A 36 13.39 -11.93 20.78
C TYR A 36 14.71 -11.78 21.53
N LEU A 37 15.39 -10.64 21.43
CA LEU A 37 16.72 -10.45 22.05
C LEU A 37 16.72 -9.40 23.17
N THR A 38 15.56 -8.84 23.53
CA THR A 38 15.43 -7.93 24.67
C THR A 38 14.62 -8.59 25.79
N PRO A 39 14.92 -8.30 27.08
CA PRO A 39 14.16 -8.83 28.20
C PRO A 39 12.66 -8.50 28.16
N GLU A 40 12.33 -7.29 27.72
CA GLU A 40 10.96 -6.79 27.61
C GLU A 40 10.19 -7.58 26.55
N GLY A 41 10.76 -7.70 25.34
CA GLY A 41 10.14 -8.46 24.25
C GLY A 41 9.98 -9.95 24.58
N LEU A 42 10.97 -10.55 25.25
CA LEU A 42 10.89 -11.95 25.69
C LEU A 42 9.77 -12.16 26.70
N THR A 43 9.61 -11.23 27.65
CA THR A 43 8.56 -11.28 28.67
C THR A 43 7.18 -11.19 28.03
N THR A 44 6.96 -10.19 27.15
CA THR A 44 5.72 -10.08 26.36
C THR A 44 5.48 -11.34 25.52
N GLY A 45 6.53 -11.93 24.93
CA GLY A 45 6.44 -13.15 24.13
C GLY A 45 5.91 -14.38 24.89
N THR A 46 6.00 -14.42 26.22
CA THR A 46 5.47 -15.53 27.04
C THR A 46 3.97 -15.46 27.30
N ILE A 47 3.33 -14.33 27.02
CA ILE A 47 1.88 -14.15 27.21
C ILE A 47 1.15 -15.19 26.36
N HIS A 48 0.30 -15.99 27.02
CA HIS A 48 -0.52 -17.00 26.38
C HIS A 48 -1.81 -16.37 25.85
N LEU A 49 -2.09 -16.58 24.57
CA LEU A 49 -3.36 -16.24 23.95
C LEU A 49 -4.26 -17.45 23.92
N SER A 50 -5.46 -17.31 24.48
CA SER A 50 -6.54 -18.29 24.36
C SER A 50 -7.38 -18.10 23.10
N ASN A 51 -7.38 -16.90 22.54
CA ASN A 51 -8.16 -16.52 21.38
C ASN A 51 -7.34 -15.63 20.44
N LEU A 52 -7.53 -15.79 19.14
CA LEU A 52 -7.01 -14.89 18.12
C LEU A 52 -8.17 -14.23 17.37
N PRO A 53 -8.28 -12.88 17.41
CA PRO A 53 -9.35 -12.18 16.73
C PRO A 53 -9.10 -12.13 15.23
N ILE A 54 -9.96 -12.78 14.44
CA ILE A 54 -9.99 -12.64 12.98
C ILE A 54 -11.08 -11.65 12.57
N TRP A 55 -10.84 -10.93 11.49
CA TRP A 55 -11.71 -9.86 11.03
C TRP A 55 -12.22 -10.17 9.62
N PHE A 56 -13.53 -10.02 9.43
CA PHE A 56 -14.12 -9.90 8.11
C PHE A 56 -14.96 -8.63 8.09
N PHE A 57 -14.43 -7.59 7.44
CA PHE A 57 -14.91 -6.23 7.63
C PHE A 57 -14.98 -5.84 9.12
N ASN A 58 -16.11 -5.31 9.57
CA ASN A 58 -16.34 -4.90 10.95
C ASN A 58 -16.88 -6.03 11.85
N ILE A 59 -16.84 -7.28 11.37
CA ILE A 59 -17.24 -8.45 12.15
C ILE A 59 -15.97 -9.15 12.61
N SER A 60 -15.73 -9.16 13.92
CA SER A 60 -14.68 -9.94 14.54
C SER A 60 -15.21 -11.31 14.96
N ALA A 61 -14.37 -12.33 14.83
CA ALA A 61 -14.60 -13.65 15.38
C ALA A 61 -13.34 -14.10 16.12
N ASP A 62 -13.52 -14.71 17.28
CA ASP A 62 -12.41 -15.24 18.06
C ASP A 62 -12.17 -16.70 17.70
N VAL A 63 -10.96 -17.00 17.23
CA VAL A 63 -10.53 -18.36 16.98
C VAL A 63 -9.82 -18.87 18.23
N PRO A 64 -10.34 -19.92 18.90
CA PRO A 64 -9.67 -20.49 20.06
C PRO A 64 -8.30 -21.03 19.65
N VAL A 65 -7.26 -20.58 20.35
CA VAL A 65 -5.88 -21.04 20.16
C VAL A 65 -5.21 -21.29 21.51
N GLY A 66 -4.14 -22.06 21.50
CA GLY A 66 -3.26 -22.26 22.67
C GLY A 66 -1.85 -21.83 22.32
N LEU A 67 -1.70 -20.60 21.82
CA LEU A 67 -0.42 -20.10 21.31
C LEU A 67 0.09 -18.94 22.17
N ASN A 68 1.40 -18.85 22.27
CA ASN A 68 2.06 -17.72 22.91
C ASN A 68 2.30 -16.61 21.89
N LEU A 69 2.41 -15.37 22.36
CA LEU A 69 2.69 -14.23 21.49
C LEU A 69 3.98 -14.40 20.68
N ASN A 70 4.97 -15.13 21.20
CA ASN A 70 6.18 -15.44 20.45
C ASN A 70 5.92 -16.23 19.15
N VAL A 71 4.96 -17.15 19.12
CA VAL A 71 4.61 -17.94 17.93
C VAL A 71 3.80 -17.08 16.95
N VAL A 72 2.86 -16.30 17.48
CA VAL A 72 2.03 -15.39 16.67
C VAL A 72 2.90 -14.34 15.99
N PHE A 73 3.80 -13.70 16.74
CA PHE A 73 4.74 -12.72 16.20
C PHE A 73 5.64 -13.34 15.12
N PHE A 74 6.16 -14.56 15.34
CA PHE A 74 6.97 -15.27 14.33
C PHE A 74 6.19 -15.50 13.03
N GLY A 75 4.93 -15.93 13.14
CA GLY A 75 4.05 -16.16 11.98
C GLY A 75 3.79 -14.88 11.19
N VAL A 76 3.43 -13.79 11.89
CA VAL A 76 3.22 -12.47 11.30
C VAL A 76 4.50 -11.97 10.62
N TRP A 77 5.65 -12.09 11.29
CA TRP A 77 6.92 -11.63 10.74
C TRP A 77 7.39 -12.43 9.52
N SER A 78 7.05 -13.72 9.49
CA SER A 78 7.26 -14.57 8.32
C SER A 78 6.45 -14.07 7.12
N ILE A 79 5.20 -13.62 7.33
CA ILE A 79 4.35 -13.04 6.28
C ILE A 79 4.95 -11.74 5.74
N PHE A 80 5.44 -10.86 6.61
CA PHE A 80 6.13 -9.64 6.17
C PHE A 80 7.38 -9.97 5.35
N SER A 81 8.23 -10.85 5.86
CA SER A 81 9.47 -11.26 5.18
C SER A 81 9.19 -11.87 3.79
N LEU A 82 8.20 -12.76 3.71
CA LEU A 82 7.74 -13.35 2.44
C LEU A 82 7.15 -12.29 1.50
N SER A 83 6.46 -11.28 2.02
CA SER A 83 5.93 -10.16 1.23
C SER A 83 7.06 -9.32 0.61
N PHE A 84 8.12 -9.05 1.36
CA PHE A 84 9.32 -8.38 0.82
C PHE A 84 10.03 -9.22 -0.25
N ILE A 85 10.18 -10.54 -0.03
CA ILE A 85 10.73 -11.45 -1.04
C ILE A 85 9.85 -11.48 -2.30
N ALA A 86 8.53 -11.51 -2.12
CA ALA A 86 7.56 -11.46 -3.20
C ALA A 86 7.65 -10.13 -3.98
N ALA A 87 7.76 -8.99 -3.28
CA ALA A 87 7.91 -7.67 -3.88
C ALA A 87 9.24 -7.51 -4.63
N TRP A 88 10.29 -8.22 -4.21
CA TRP A 88 11.58 -8.28 -4.90
C TRP A 88 11.50 -9.08 -6.21
N LYS A 89 10.74 -10.18 -6.23
CA LYS A 89 10.75 -11.17 -7.32
C LYS A 89 9.62 -11.01 -8.35
N PHE A 90 8.39 -10.73 -7.90
CA PHE A 90 7.21 -10.80 -8.75
C PHE A 90 6.92 -9.47 -9.48
N ARG A 91 6.17 -9.58 -10.58
CA ARG A 91 5.96 -8.54 -11.60
C ARG A 91 7.27 -8.21 -12.33
N GLU A 92 8.00 -7.19 -11.91
CA GLU A 92 9.34 -6.89 -12.42
C GLU A 92 10.36 -7.07 -11.30
N ASN A 93 11.40 -7.86 -11.59
CA ASN A 93 12.45 -8.15 -10.63
C ASN A 93 13.17 -6.86 -10.24
N PHE A 94 13.28 -6.62 -8.93
CA PHE A 94 13.85 -5.38 -8.41
C PHE A 94 15.31 -5.16 -8.85
N HIS A 95 16.14 -6.20 -8.79
CA HIS A 95 17.54 -6.10 -9.22
C HIS A 95 17.66 -5.74 -10.71
N THR A 96 16.84 -6.35 -11.57
CA THR A 96 16.78 -6.01 -13.00
C THR A 96 16.38 -4.55 -13.21
N VAL A 97 15.34 -4.09 -12.51
CA VAL A 97 14.85 -2.70 -12.60
C VAL A 97 15.92 -1.69 -12.17
N ILE A 98 16.65 -1.96 -11.09
CA ILE A 98 17.73 -1.08 -10.63
C ILE A 98 18.92 -1.11 -11.61
N LYS A 99 19.34 -2.28 -12.09
CA LYS A 99 20.44 -2.41 -13.06
C LYS A 99 20.16 -1.65 -14.35
N GLU A 100 18.92 -1.72 -14.83
CA GLU A 100 18.50 -1.07 -16.08
C GLU A 100 17.98 0.36 -15.86
N SER A 101 17.96 0.83 -14.61
CA SER A 101 17.32 2.09 -14.24
C SER A 101 17.88 3.28 -14.97
N ILE A 102 19.19 3.32 -15.24
CA ILE A 102 19.86 4.43 -15.92
C ILE A 102 19.30 4.61 -17.34
N PHE A 103 19.11 3.51 -18.07
CA PHE A 103 18.72 3.51 -19.49
C PHE A 103 17.21 3.50 -19.71
N GLN A 104 16.43 2.97 -18.76
CA GLN A 104 14.98 2.88 -18.92
C GLN A 104 14.25 4.18 -18.55
N PRO A 105 13.08 4.46 -19.13
CA PRO A 105 12.22 5.56 -18.69
C PRO A 105 11.81 5.41 -17.23
N THR A 106 11.74 6.52 -16.47
CA THR A 106 11.38 6.52 -15.03
C THR A 106 10.06 5.78 -14.74
N LYS A 107 9.09 5.83 -15.67
CA LYS A 107 7.82 5.10 -15.55
C LYS A 107 8.02 3.58 -15.38
N LYS A 108 9.02 2.99 -16.02
CA LYS A 108 9.28 1.54 -15.92
C LYS A 108 9.77 1.13 -14.53
N LEU A 109 10.38 2.04 -13.76
CA LEU A 109 10.84 1.75 -12.40
C LEU A 109 9.66 1.36 -11.49
N PHE A 110 8.52 2.02 -11.67
CA PHE A 110 7.27 1.73 -10.96
C PHE A 110 6.60 0.42 -11.36
N ASN A 111 7.16 -0.37 -12.28
CA ASN A 111 6.68 -1.73 -12.49
C ASN A 111 7.17 -2.69 -11.40
N SER A 112 8.27 -2.35 -10.71
CA SER A 112 8.71 -3.10 -9.53
C SER A 112 7.90 -2.67 -8.31
N CYS A 113 7.29 -3.64 -7.63
CA CYS A 113 6.58 -3.41 -6.37
C CYS A 113 7.51 -2.76 -5.35
N LEU A 114 8.69 -3.36 -5.13
CA LEU A 114 9.63 -2.90 -4.11
C LEU A 114 10.17 -1.48 -4.38
N PHE A 115 10.30 -1.08 -5.65
CA PHE A 115 10.64 0.30 -6.00
C PHE A 115 9.48 1.27 -5.73
N ALA A 116 8.25 0.87 -6.05
CA ALA A 116 7.07 1.73 -5.94
C ALA A 116 6.66 1.98 -4.48
N MET A 117 6.76 0.98 -3.61
CA MET A 117 6.25 1.04 -2.23
C MET A 117 6.81 2.22 -1.41
N PRO A 118 8.12 2.50 -1.35
CA PRO A 118 8.64 3.66 -0.62
C PRO A 118 7.96 4.99 -0.98
N ILE A 119 7.68 5.20 -2.28
CA ILE A 119 7.05 6.44 -2.76
C ILE A 119 5.57 6.42 -2.42
N ILE A 120 4.86 5.32 -2.70
CA ILE A 120 3.42 5.19 -2.44
C ILE A 120 3.13 5.31 -0.94
N ASN A 121 3.89 4.61 -0.10
CA ASN A 121 3.80 4.66 1.35
C ASN A 121 4.00 6.08 1.88
N SER A 122 5.05 6.75 1.40
CA SER A 122 5.37 8.13 1.80
C SER A 122 4.32 9.15 1.34
N MET A 123 3.80 9.00 0.12
CA MET A 123 2.69 9.81 -0.37
C MET A 123 1.41 9.57 0.43
N ALA A 124 1.11 8.31 0.74
CA ALA A 124 -0.02 7.95 1.59
C ALA A 124 0.12 8.58 2.98
N LEU A 125 1.32 8.53 3.58
CA LEU A 125 1.60 9.16 4.87
C LEU A 125 1.30 10.66 4.85
N ILE A 126 1.82 11.37 3.85
CA ILE A 126 1.53 12.81 3.69
C ILE A 126 0.03 13.06 3.51
N GLY A 127 -0.67 12.22 2.73
CA GLY A 127 -2.11 12.34 2.56
C GLY A 127 -2.88 12.15 3.88
N VAL A 128 -2.52 11.13 4.66
CA VAL A 128 -3.11 10.87 5.98
C VAL A 128 -2.85 12.03 6.95
N VAL A 129 -1.60 12.49 7.06
CA VAL A 129 -1.22 13.61 7.94
C VAL A 129 -1.92 14.91 7.52
N ALA A 130 -2.01 15.18 6.22
CA ALA A 130 -2.70 16.37 5.71
C ALA A 130 -4.20 16.32 6.04
N ILE A 131 -4.87 15.18 5.78
CA ILE A 131 -6.29 15.01 6.08
C ILE A 131 -6.56 15.24 7.57
N GLN A 132 -5.80 14.56 8.44
CA GLN A 132 -5.94 14.70 9.89
C GLN A 132 -5.66 16.13 10.35
N GLY A 133 -4.58 16.75 9.86
CA GLY A 133 -4.24 18.14 10.20
C GLY A 133 -5.34 19.13 9.82
N PHE A 134 -5.92 19.00 8.61
CA PHE A 134 -7.05 19.86 8.20
C PHE A 134 -8.31 19.63 9.04
N GLN A 135 -8.60 18.36 9.38
CA GLN A 135 -9.74 18.02 10.23
C GLN A 135 -9.58 18.56 11.65
N GLU A 136 -8.40 18.41 12.25
CA GLU A 136 -8.12 18.88 13.61
C GLU A 136 -8.16 20.41 13.71
N ILE A 137 -7.65 21.14 12.71
CA ILE A 137 -7.81 22.60 12.61
C ILE A 137 -9.29 22.98 12.58
N GLY A 138 -10.13 22.15 11.92
CA GLY A 138 -11.58 22.32 11.87
C GLY A 138 -12.34 21.81 13.10
N GLY A 139 -11.65 21.35 14.15
CA GLY A 139 -12.27 20.81 15.37
C GLY A 139 -12.84 19.40 15.24
N ILE A 140 -12.43 18.65 14.22
CA ILE A 140 -12.81 17.24 14.01
C ILE A 140 -11.68 16.36 14.55
N PRO A 141 -11.82 15.74 15.74
CA PRO A 141 -10.73 15.02 16.39
C PRO A 141 -10.42 13.69 15.67
N THR A 142 -9.13 13.38 15.50
CA THR A 142 -8.69 12.06 15.00
C THR A 142 -8.71 10.99 16.09
N GLY A 143 -8.54 11.38 17.36
CA GLY A 143 -8.37 10.46 18.47
C GLY A 143 -6.97 9.86 18.52
N THR A 144 -6.79 8.84 19.35
CA THR A 144 -5.50 8.16 19.53
C THR A 144 -5.61 6.68 19.23
N SER A 145 -4.48 6.06 18.88
CA SER A 145 -4.46 4.62 18.66
C SER A 145 -4.99 3.88 19.90
N PRO A 146 -5.86 2.86 19.74
CA PRO A 146 -6.35 2.03 20.86
C PRO A 146 -5.19 1.36 21.60
N VAL A 147 -4.08 1.23 20.90
CA VAL A 147 -2.84 0.64 21.38
C VAL A 147 -2.00 1.66 22.15
N SER A 148 -2.61 2.30 23.14
CA SER A 148 -1.94 3.06 24.20
C SER A 148 -1.78 2.20 25.45
N SER A 149 -1.46 0.91 25.26
CA SER A 149 -1.08 0.05 26.37
C SER A 149 0.21 0.57 27.01
N SER A 150 0.34 0.41 28.32
CA SER A 150 1.58 0.69 29.05
C SER A 150 2.76 -0.17 28.59
N ASP A 151 2.53 -1.20 27.76
CA ASP A 151 3.54 -2.10 27.20
C ASP A 151 3.77 -1.84 25.70
N PRO A 152 4.90 -1.20 25.33
CA PRO A 152 5.27 -0.95 23.93
C PRO A 152 5.41 -2.20 23.07
N PHE A 153 5.74 -3.36 23.64
CA PHE A 153 5.92 -4.62 22.91
C PHE A 153 4.60 -5.32 22.65
N LEU A 154 3.66 -5.29 23.59
CA LEU A 154 2.30 -5.76 23.33
C LEU A 154 1.70 -4.96 22.18
N ALA A 155 1.87 -3.63 22.24
CA ALA A 155 1.44 -2.74 21.19
C ALA A 155 2.05 -3.05 19.82
N PHE A 156 3.32 -3.46 19.83
CA PHE A 156 4.06 -3.82 18.63
C PHE A 156 3.53 -5.12 18.00
N VAL A 157 3.17 -6.11 18.81
CA VAL A 157 2.55 -7.35 18.34
C VAL A 157 1.17 -7.07 17.76
N ASP A 158 0.33 -6.31 18.45
CA ASP A 158 -1.04 -6.01 18.05
C ASP A 158 -1.08 -5.28 16.70
N LEU A 159 -0.31 -4.20 16.56
CA LEU A 159 -0.22 -3.44 15.32
C LEU A 159 0.31 -4.30 14.15
N SER A 160 1.24 -5.20 14.43
CA SER A 160 1.79 -6.13 13.43
C SER A 160 0.78 -7.18 13.01
N TYR A 161 0.03 -7.74 13.96
CA TYR A 161 -1.01 -8.70 13.68
C TYR A 161 -2.15 -8.08 12.87
N SER A 162 -2.64 -6.90 13.28
CA SER A 162 -3.64 -6.11 12.56
C SER A 162 -3.24 -5.84 11.10
N ALA A 163 -1.98 -5.47 10.86
CA ALA A 163 -1.49 -5.19 9.50
C ALA A 163 -1.58 -6.39 8.54
N VAL A 164 -1.68 -7.62 9.05
CA VAL A 164 -1.91 -8.82 8.24
C VAL A 164 -3.39 -9.15 8.17
N VAL A 165 -4.06 -9.23 9.32
CA VAL A 165 -5.43 -9.74 9.39
C VAL A 165 -6.42 -8.78 8.76
N GLU A 166 -6.23 -7.48 8.90
CA GLU A 166 -7.07 -6.48 8.25
C GLU A 166 -6.90 -6.53 6.72
N GLU A 167 -5.70 -6.81 6.21
CA GLU A 167 -5.51 -7.01 4.77
C GLU A 167 -6.26 -8.23 4.24
N VAL A 168 -6.29 -9.30 5.02
CA VAL A 168 -7.09 -10.49 4.71
C VAL A 168 -8.58 -10.14 4.71
N GLY A 169 -9.06 -9.51 5.78
CA GLY A 169 -10.48 -9.24 6.02
C GLY A 169 -11.10 -8.14 5.15
N PHE A 170 -10.33 -7.11 4.78
CA PHE A 170 -10.84 -5.96 4.02
C PHE A 170 -10.42 -5.96 2.54
N ARG A 171 -9.40 -6.75 2.14
CA ARG A 171 -8.89 -6.76 0.75
C ARG A 171 -8.85 -8.15 0.13
N LEU A 172 -7.98 -9.03 0.61
CA LEU A 172 -7.72 -10.30 -0.07
C LEU A 172 -9.00 -11.14 -0.19
N ILE A 173 -9.80 -11.23 0.88
CA ILE A 173 -11.07 -11.95 0.80
C ILE A 173 -12.10 -11.14 0.00
N PRO A 174 -12.47 -9.90 0.33
CA PRO A 174 -13.55 -9.20 -0.38
C PRO A 174 -13.27 -8.93 -1.87
N ILE A 175 -12.12 -8.34 -2.17
CA ILE A 175 -11.74 -7.97 -3.54
C ILE A 175 -11.33 -9.24 -4.31
N GLY A 176 -10.58 -10.13 -3.67
CA GLY A 176 -10.18 -11.40 -4.28
C GLY A 176 -11.38 -12.30 -4.59
N ALA A 177 -12.36 -12.43 -3.69
CA ALA A 177 -13.59 -13.19 -3.93
C ALA A 177 -14.42 -12.58 -5.06
N PHE A 178 -14.54 -11.24 -5.10
CA PHE A 178 -15.16 -10.55 -6.23
C PHE A 178 -14.46 -10.91 -7.55
N LEU A 179 -13.13 -10.87 -7.60
CA LEU A 179 -12.37 -11.22 -8.79
C LEU A 179 -12.50 -12.69 -9.17
N VAL A 180 -12.52 -13.61 -8.20
CA VAL A 180 -12.80 -15.03 -8.45
C VAL A 180 -14.17 -15.17 -9.11
N PHE A 181 -15.21 -14.62 -8.50
CA PHE A 181 -16.56 -14.69 -9.06
C PHE A 181 -16.64 -14.08 -10.47
N TYR A 182 -16.11 -12.87 -10.64
CA TYR A 182 -16.14 -12.14 -11.91
C TYR A 182 -15.40 -12.89 -13.03
N LEU A 183 -14.17 -13.36 -12.77
CA LEU A 183 -13.34 -14.02 -13.79
C LEU A 183 -13.84 -15.44 -14.12
N PHE A 184 -14.39 -16.18 -13.16
CA PHE A 184 -14.90 -17.54 -13.41
C PHE A 184 -16.30 -17.57 -14.02
N ILE A 185 -17.18 -16.64 -13.66
CA ILE A 185 -18.61 -16.70 -14.02
C ILE A 185 -18.93 -15.74 -15.16
N VAL A 186 -18.58 -14.47 -15.02
CA VAL A 186 -18.95 -13.41 -15.98
C VAL A 186 -18.06 -13.46 -17.21
N LYS A 187 -16.78 -13.73 -17.03
CA LYS A 187 -15.77 -13.80 -18.10
C LYS A 187 -15.39 -15.21 -18.49
N ARG A 188 -16.38 -16.11 -18.49
CA ARG A 188 -16.27 -17.52 -18.92
C ARG A 188 -15.80 -17.71 -20.38
N SER A 189 -15.28 -16.69 -21.06
CA SER A 189 -14.98 -16.71 -22.49
C SER A 189 -13.89 -17.72 -22.86
N ALA A 190 -14.32 -18.72 -23.62
CA ALA A 190 -13.62 -19.45 -24.68
C ALA A 190 -12.36 -20.29 -24.36
N ILE A 191 -11.85 -20.34 -23.13
CA ILE A 191 -10.69 -21.16 -22.79
C ILE A 191 -11.12 -22.34 -21.90
N THR A 192 -11.02 -23.56 -22.43
CA THR A 192 -11.16 -24.79 -21.66
C THR A 192 -9.95 -24.94 -20.72
N PHE A 193 -10.02 -24.28 -19.56
CA PHE A 193 -8.98 -24.43 -18.55
C PHE A 193 -8.96 -25.86 -17.99
N SER A 194 -7.77 -26.46 -17.98
CA SER A 194 -7.48 -27.63 -17.17
C SER A 194 -7.71 -27.33 -15.68
N VAL A 195 -7.92 -28.37 -14.86
CA VAL A 195 -8.07 -28.24 -13.41
C VAL A 195 -6.91 -27.46 -12.79
N LYS A 196 -5.67 -27.71 -13.26
CA LYS A 196 -4.46 -26.99 -12.82
C LYS A 196 -4.53 -25.48 -13.12
N GLN A 197 -5.03 -25.11 -14.30
CA GLN A 197 -5.18 -23.69 -14.67
C GLN A 197 -6.31 -23.01 -13.90
N LYS A 198 -7.42 -23.73 -13.62
CA LYS A 198 -8.49 -23.22 -12.74
C LYS A 198 -7.95 -22.97 -11.34
N LEU A 199 -7.20 -23.91 -10.77
CA LEU A 199 -6.59 -23.73 -9.45
C LEU A 199 -5.60 -22.56 -9.45
N LYS A 200 -4.78 -22.44 -10.50
CA LYS A 200 -3.86 -21.29 -10.66
C LYS A 200 -4.62 -19.96 -10.76
N LEU A 201 -5.73 -19.91 -11.47
CA LEU A 201 -6.56 -18.72 -11.60
C LEU A 201 -7.17 -18.33 -10.25
N LEU A 202 -7.70 -19.29 -9.49
CA LEU A 202 -8.24 -19.06 -8.15
C LEU A 202 -7.23 -18.37 -7.23
N PHE A 203 -6.02 -18.95 -7.11
CA PHE A 203 -4.98 -18.35 -6.28
C PHE A 203 -4.46 -17.02 -6.84
N ALA A 204 -4.34 -16.90 -8.18
CA ALA A 204 -3.93 -15.65 -8.80
C ALA A 204 -4.94 -14.53 -8.54
N SER A 205 -6.25 -14.80 -8.56
CA SER A 205 -7.27 -13.77 -8.31
C SER A 205 -7.15 -13.17 -6.92
N ILE A 206 -6.74 -13.96 -5.93
CA ILE A 206 -6.58 -13.52 -4.54
C ILE A 206 -5.18 -12.90 -4.32
N LEU A 207 -4.11 -13.49 -4.86
CA LEU A 207 -2.75 -13.06 -4.54
C LEU A 207 -2.19 -12.04 -5.54
N PHE A 208 -2.58 -12.12 -6.81
CA PHE A 208 -2.04 -11.33 -7.91
C PHE A 208 -3.15 -10.92 -8.91
N PRO A 209 -4.07 -10.00 -8.54
CA PRO A 209 -5.21 -9.59 -9.36
C PRO A 209 -4.87 -9.30 -10.83
N ASP A 210 -3.86 -8.47 -11.09
CA ASP A 210 -3.44 -8.11 -12.45
C ASP A 210 -3.05 -9.34 -13.29
N LYS A 211 -2.37 -10.31 -12.66
CA LYS A 211 -1.98 -11.57 -13.30
C LYS A 211 -3.20 -12.45 -13.57
N ALA A 212 -4.14 -12.53 -12.64
CA ALA A 212 -5.38 -13.29 -12.84
C ALA A 212 -6.17 -12.78 -14.06
N LYS A 213 -6.26 -11.46 -14.21
CA LYS A 213 -6.89 -10.82 -15.36
C LYS A 213 -6.16 -11.13 -16.66
N SER A 214 -4.83 -11.08 -16.66
CA SER A 214 -4.02 -11.45 -17.83
C SER A 214 -4.25 -12.89 -18.29
N MET A 215 -4.53 -13.81 -17.36
CA MET A 215 -4.75 -15.23 -17.67
C MET A 215 -6.04 -15.47 -18.47
N VAL A 216 -7.00 -14.55 -18.41
CA VAL A 216 -8.28 -14.64 -19.13
C VAL A 216 -8.43 -13.58 -20.22
N GLY A 217 -7.36 -12.84 -20.53
CA GLY A 217 -7.36 -11.80 -21.58
C GLY A 217 -8.11 -10.51 -21.20
N GLU A 218 -8.40 -10.29 -19.91
CA GLU A 218 -9.03 -9.05 -19.45
C GLU A 218 -8.02 -7.91 -19.39
N LYS A 219 -8.52 -6.66 -19.48
CA LYS A 219 -7.69 -5.46 -19.39
C LYS A 219 -6.98 -5.40 -18.05
N THR A 220 -5.65 -5.33 -18.08
CA THR A 220 -4.81 -5.23 -16.88
C THR A 220 -4.38 -3.79 -16.62
N VAL A 221 -4.04 -3.47 -15.37
CA VAL A 221 -3.46 -2.18 -15.01
C VAL A 221 -2.05 -2.04 -15.57
N SER A 222 -1.30 -3.15 -15.63
CA SER A 222 0.05 -3.17 -16.21
C SER A 222 0.08 -2.74 -17.68
N GLN A 223 -0.94 -3.11 -18.47
CA GLN A 223 -1.01 -2.81 -19.91
C GLN A 223 -1.80 -1.53 -20.21
N TYR A 224 -2.95 -1.33 -19.55
CA TYR A 224 -3.90 -0.25 -19.87
C TYR A 224 -3.88 0.91 -18.87
N GLY A 225 -3.08 0.82 -17.79
CA GLY A 225 -3.03 1.81 -16.72
C GLY A 225 -4.24 1.76 -15.78
N ILE A 226 -4.22 2.57 -14.72
CA ILE A 226 -5.20 2.50 -13.62
C ILE A 226 -6.64 2.75 -14.11
N LEU A 227 -6.84 3.78 -14.94
CA LEU A 227 -8.18 4.20 -15.36
C LEU A 227 -8.90 3.19 -16.25
N GLN A 228 -8.15 2.48 -17.11
CA GLN A 228 -8.73 1.54 -18.08
C GLN A 228 -8.53 0.07 -17.70
N GLY A 229 -7.53 -0.21 -16.86
CA GLY A 229 -7.19 -1.54 -16.37
C GLY A 229 -7.96 -1.95 -15.12
N ILE A 230 -8.67 -1.03 -14.46
CA ILE A 230 -9.60 -1.33 -13.37
C ILE A 230 -11.04 -1.18 -13.92
N SER A 231 -11.82 -2.26 -13.84
CA SER A 231 -13.22 -2.29 -14.26
C SER A 231 -14.12 -1.53 -13.28
N LEU A 232 -15.33 -1.18 -13.72
CA LEU A 232 -16.30 -0.47 -12.88
C LEU A 232 -16.65 -1.27 -11.61
N GLY A 233 -16.75 -2.60 -11.72
CA GLY A 233 -17.00 -3.47 -10.56
C GLY A 233 -15.83 -3.47 -9.57
N GLU A 234 -14.58 -3.54 -10.06
CA GLU A 234 -13.40 -3.42 -9.19
C GLU A 234 -13.35 -2.05 -8.49
N TRP A 235 -13.66 -0.96 -9.20
CA TRP A 235 -13.77 0.37 -8.59
C TRP A 235 -14.82 0.42 -7.49
N GLY A 236 -16.01 -0.16 -7.75
CA GLY A 236 -17.09 -0.23 -6.77
C GLY A 236 -16.65 -0.95 -5.49
N VAL A 237 -16.01 -2.11 -5.63
CA VAL A 237 -15.53 -2.87 -4.46
C VAL A 237 -14.38 -2.15 -3.76
N VAL A 238 -13.42 -1.56 -4.48
CA VAL A 238 -12.33 -0.77 -3.88
C VAL A 238 -12.87 0.38 -3.03
N ILE A 239 -13.82 1.16 -3.56
CA ILE A 239 -14.42 2.28 -2.82
C ILE A 239 -15.18 1.75 -1.61
N PHE A 240 -16.00 0.71 -1.80
CA PHE A 240 -16.77 0.10 -0.73
C PHE A 240 -15.87 -0.38 0.42
N THR A 241 -14.88 -1.23 0.15
CA THR A 241 -14.02 -1.78 1.21
C THR A 241 -13.19 -0.72 1.90
N SER A 242 -12.83 0.37 1.20
CA SER A 242 -12.10 1.50 1.79
C SER A 242 -12.98 2.30 2.76
N ILE A 243 -14.24 2.55 2.41
CA ILE A 243 -15.20 3.21 3.31
C ILE A 243 -15.43 2.34 4.54
N ILE A 244 -15.71 1.05 4.36
CA ILE A 244 -15.92 0.10 5.48
C ILE A 244 -14.67 0.01 6.37
N PHE A 245 -13.47 0.04 5.79
CA PHE A 245 -12.22 0.08 6.55
C PHE A 245 -12.10 1.35 7.40
N GLY A 246 -12.47 2.52 6.85
CA GLY A 246 -12.48 3.77 7.63
C GLY A 246 -13.51 3.74 8.76
N LEU A 247 -14.70 3.21 8.50
CA LEU A 247 -15.75 3.04 9.53
C LEU A 247 -15.33 2.07 10.64
N ALA A 248 -14.57 1.02 10.32
CA ALA A 248 -14.04 0.09 11.31
C ALA A 248 -12.97 0.72 12.23
N HIS A 249 -12.42 1.87 11.83
CA HIS A 249 -11.48 2.65 12.63
C HIS A 249 -12.17 3.78 13.41
N PHE A 250 -13.47 3.65 13.69
CA PHE A 250 -14.22 4.58 14.54
C PHE A 250 -14.67 3.86 15.81
N ASP A 251 -14.09 4.28 16.93
CA ASP A 251 -14.32 3.72 18.26
C ASP A 251 -14.28 4.86 19.29
N PRO A 252 -15.29 5.75 19.25
CA PRO A 252 -15.29 7.00 20.00
C PRO A 252 -15.33 6.74 21.51
N GLY A 253 -14.58 7.54 22.28
CA GLY A 253 -14.48 7.40 23.73
C GLY A 253 -13.51 6.33 24.22
N ASN A 254 -13.05 5.42 23.36
CA ASN A 254 -12.02 4.42 23.66
C ASN A 254 -10.71 4.68 22.90
N SER A 255 -10.80 5.04 21.61
CA SER A 255 -9.60 5.17 20.77
C SER A 255 -9.73 6.22 19.65
N TRP A 256 -10.01 5.76 18.43
CA TRP A 256 -10.07 6.58 17.24
C TRP A 256 -11.41 7.31 17.15
N GLU A 257 -11.33 8.62 16.95
CA GLU A 257 -12.49 9.50 16.88
C GLU A 257 -12.95 9.72 15.42
N ILE A 258 -14.02 10.49 15.25
CA ILE A 258 -14.71 10.68 13.96
C ILE A 258 -13.78 11.15 12.83
N GLY A 259 -12.72 11.90 13.15
CA GLY A 259 -11.72 12.36 12.19
C GLY A 259 -10.98 11.19 11.53
N LYS A 260 -10.75 10.09 12.26
CA LYS A 260 -10.00 8.94 11.77
C LYS A 260 -10.64 8.32 10.53
N ILE A 261 -11.96 8.28 10.44
CA ILE A 261 -12.71 7.63 9.36
C ILE A 261 -12.20 8.06 7.99
N THR A 262 -12.07 9.36 7.74
CA THR A 262 -11.69 9.86 6.41
C THR A 262 -10.23 9.52 6.06
N SER A 263 -9.31 9.66 7.03
CA SER A 263 -7.90 9.34 6.85
C SER A 263 -7.66 7.84 6.68
N ALA A 264 -8.40 7.00 7.41
CA ALA A 264 -8.37 5.55 7.28
C ALA A 264 -9.03 5.08 5.99
N THR A 265 -10.14 5.70 5.54
CA THR A 265 -10.71 5.44 4.21
C THR A 265 -9.73 5.79 3.10
N PHE A 266 -9.04 6.93 3.19
CA PHE A 266 -8.01 7.32 2.22
C PHE A 266 -6.86 6.31 2.20
N ALA A 267 -6.30 5.94 3.36
CA ALA A 267 -5.25 4.92 3.44
C ALA A 267 -5.73 3.58 2.88
N GLY A 268 -6.93 3.14 3.25
CA GLY A 268 -7.55 1.90 2.78
C GLY A 268 -7.74 1.88 1.26
N PHE A 269 -8.05 3.02 0.65
CA PHE A 269 -8.13 3.18 -0.79
C PHE A 269 -6.78 3.02 -1.48
N VAL A 270 -5.73 3.66 -0.95
CA VAL A 270 -4.37 3.51 -1.51
C VAL A 270 -3.86 2.07 -1.36
N ILE A 271 -4.16 1.41 -0.24
CA ILE A 271 -3.87 -0.02 -0.01
C ILE A 271 -4.59 -0.90 -1.02
N ALA A 272 -5.90 -0.71 -1.20
CA ALA A 272 -6.71 -1.50 -2.13
C ALA A 272 -6.27 -1.31 -3.60
N LEU A 273 -5.87 -0.09 -3.99
CA LEU A 273 -5.26 0.14 -5.29
C LEU A 273 -3.91 -0.57 -5.42
N SER A 274 -3.04 -0.46 -4.41
CA SER A 274 -1.73 -1.13 -4.43
C SER A 274 -1.87 -2.65 -4.53
N TYR A 275 -2.88 -3.23 -3.88
CA TYR A 275 -3.27 -4.62 -4.01
C TYR A 275 -3.60 -5.01 -5.46
N LEU A 276 -4.49 -4.26 -6.13
CA LEU A 276 -4.86 -4.55 -7.51
C LEU A 276 -3.67 -4.40 -8.47
N LEU A 277 -2.80 -3.42 -8.23
CA LEU A 277 -1.67 -3.10 -9.09
C LEU A 277 -0.52 -4.08 -8.96
N TYR A 278 -0.17 -4.47 -7.73
CA TYR A 278 1.07 -5.20 -7.46
C TYR A 278 0.83 -6.58 -6.84
N GLY A 279 -0.30 -6.80 -6.16
CA GLY A 279 -0.64 -8.06 -5.48
C GLY A 279 -0.73 -7.92 -3.96
N ALA A 280 -1.06 -9.04 -3.29
CA ALA A 280 -1.24 -9.12 -1.84
C ALA A 280 -0.03 -8.60 -1.05
N GLN A 281 1.18 -8.88 -1.52
CA GLN A 281 2.40 -8.43 -0.87
C GLN A 281 2.52 -6.90 -0.80
N ALA A 282 1.95 -6.17 -1.77
CA ALA A 282 2.02 -4.71 -1.76
C ALA A 282 1.07 -4.09 -0.74
N SER A 283 -0.11 -4.69 -0.59
CA SER A 283 -1.10 -4.24 0.40
C SER A 283 -0.57 -4.49 1.82
N ILE A 284 0.04 -5.67 2.05
CA ILE A 284 0.72 -6.03 3.29
C ILE A 284 1.91 -5.09 3.57
N ILE A 285 2.78 -4.80 2.60
CA ILE A 285 3.93 -3.89 2.81
C ILE A 285 3.46 -2.46 3.12
N LEU A 286 2.41 -1.97 2.46
CA LEU A 286 1.87 -0.64 2.70
C LEU A 286 1.26 -0.55 4.11
N HIS A 287 0.50 -1.55 4.53
CA HIS A 287 -0.07 -1.58 5.88
C HIS A 287 1.00 -1.79 6.96
N TRP A 288 1.95 -2.70 6.73
CA TRP A 288 3.15 -2.87 7.54
C TRP A 288 3.90 -1.55 7.74
N PHE A 289 3.98 -0.71 6.70
CA PHE A 289 4.62 0.59 6.82
C PHE A 289 3.93 1.53 7.82
N PHE A 290 2.60 1.58 7.83
CA PHE A 290 1.86 2.45 8.75
C PHE A 290 1.90 1.96 10.20
N ASN A 291 1.84 0.65 10.39
CA ASN A 291 1.67 0.04 11.71
C ASN A 291 2.99 -0.44 12.31
N THR A 292 3.66 -1.37 11.61
CA THR A 292 4.80 -2.10 12.14
C THR A 292 6.11 -1.36 11.95
N TYR A 293 6.35 -0.77 10.77
CA TYR A 293 7.60 -0.07 10.45
C TYR A 293 7.80 1.12 11.39
N THR A 294 6.80 1.99 11.49
CA THR A 294 6.81 3.14 12.42
C THR A 294 7.00 2.66 13.86
N LYS A 295 6.23 1.67 14.31
CA LYS A 295 6.34 1.14 15.68
C LYS A 295 7.69 0.48 15.97
N THR A 296 8.32 -0.18 14.98
CA THR A 296 9.66 -0.79 15.13
C THR A 296 10.69 0.27 15.53
N TYR A 297 10.73 1.41 14.84
CA TYR A 297 11.67 2.48 15.17
C TYR A 297 11.32 3.23 16.46
N LEU A 298 10.04 3.34 16.80
CA LEU A 298 9.60 3.89 18.08
C LEU A 298 10.09 3.02 19.25
N VAL A 299 9.79 1.71 19.22
CA VAL A 299 10.26 0.76 20.25
C VAL A 299 11.79 0.74 20.32
N PHE A 300 12.48 0.86 19.18
CA PHE A 300 13.94 0.97 19.17
C PHE A 300 14.45 2.21 19.90
N SER A 301 13.87 3.39 19.66
CA SER A 301 14.25 4.61 20.37
C SER A 301 13.80 4.64 21.82
N ASP A 302 12.71 3.96 22.17
CA ASP A 302 12.25 3.84 23.55
C ASP A 302 13.23 3.03 24.40
N LEU A 303 13.75 1.92 23.85
CA LEU A 303 14.78 1.10 24.50
C LEU A 303 16.17 1.74 24.48
N TYR A 304 16.50 2.44 23.39
CA TYR A 304 17.80 3.08 23.20
C TYR A 304 17.62 4.57 22.88
N PRO A 305 17.46 5.44 23.90
CA PRO A 305 17.16 6.87 23.69
C PRO A 305 18.17 7.62 22.81
N VAL A 306 19.42 7.15 22.73
CA VAL A 306 20.43 7.69 21.81
C VAL A 306 20.03 7.59 20.33
N MET A 307 19.09 6.70 20.00
CA MET A 307 18.59 6.47 18.64
C MET A 307 17.43 7.38 18.24
N VAL A 308 16.92 8.24 19.14
CA VAL A 308 15.84 9.20 18.83
C VAL A 308 16.15 10.06 17.58
N PRO A 309 17.36 10.65 17.42
CA PRO A 309 17.67 11.43 16.21
C PRO A 309 17.61 10.58 14.92
N PHE A 310 18.00 9.31 15.00
CA PHE A 310 17.93 8.39 13.87
C PHE A 310 16.48 8.04 13.52
N THR A 311 15.65 7.69 14.49
CA THR A 311 14.21 7.46 14.29
C THR A 311 13.52 8.69 13.68
N ASN A 312 13.84 9.89 14.17
CA ASN A 312 13.33 11.15 13.60
C ASN A 312 13.78 11.34 12.15
N ALA A 313 15.05 11.05 11.83
CA ALA A 313 15.56 11.15 10.46
C ALA A 313 14.85 10.18 9.50
N VAL A 314 14.54 8.95 9.95
CA VAL A 314 13.77 7.97 9.18
C VAL A 314 12.37 8.50 8.86
N TRP A 315 11.70 9.12 9.84
CA TRP A 315 10.37 9.70 9.66
C TRP A 315 10.40 10.92 8.74
N ILE A 316 11.35 11.84 8.95
CA ILE A 316 11.54 13.03 8.10
C ILE A 316 11.83 12.63 6.65
N LEU A 317 12.66 11.62 6.42
CA LEU A 317 12.92 11.10 5.07
C LEU A 317 11.62 10.63 4.40
N SER A 318 10.77 9.91 5.13
CA SER A 318 9.47 9.44 4.63
C SER A 318 8.57 10.63 4.27
N LEU A 319 8.53 11.68 5.07
CA LEU A 319 7.78 12.90 4.76
C LEU A 319 8.32 13.60 3.51
N ILE A 320 9.64 13.79 3.42
CA ILE A 320 10.30 14.44 2.28
C ILE A 320 10.00 13.68 0.99
N LEU A 321 10.14 12.34 1.00
CA LEU A 321 9.86 11.51 -0.16
C LEU A 321 8.37 11.61 -0.56
N GLY A 322 7.47 11.69 0.41
CA GLY A 322 6.03 11.85 0.18
C GLY A 322 5.68 13.19 -0.46
N ILE A 323 6.27 14.29 0.05
CA ILE A 323 6.09 15.64 -0.51
C ILE A 323 6.59 15.67 -1.96
N PHE A 324 7.79 15.15 -2.23
CA PHE A 324 8.30 15.08 -3.60
C PHE A 324 7.42 14.22 -4.50
N GLY A 325 6.87 13.11 -3.99
CA GLY A 325 5.92 12.27 -4.71
C GLY A 325 4.65 13.04 -5.11
N TRP A 326 4.06 13.78 -4.18
CA TRP A 326 2.89 14.64 -4.46
C TRP A 326 3.20 15.77 -5.44
N MET A 327 4.34 16.45 -5.28
CA MET A 327 4.78 17.50 -6.21
C MET A 327 4.94 16.95 -7.64
N ALA A 328 5.57 15.78 -7.78
CA ALA A 328 5.72 15.11 -9.06
C ALA A 328 4.36 14.72 -9.66
N GLY A 329 3.45 14.19 -8.85
CA GLY A 329 2.08 13.86 -9.25
C GLY A 329 1.31 15.09 -9.75
N ALA A 330 1.34 16.19 -9.00
CA ALA A 330 0.70 17.46 -9.35
C ALA A 330 1.27 18.06 -10.65
N TYR A 331 2.58 17.98 -10.84
CA TYR A 331 3.24 18.41 -12.08
C TYR A 331 2.78 17.57 -13.29
N ILE A 332 2.70 16.24 -13.14
CA ILE A 332 2.22 15.35 -14.21
C ILE A 332 0.74 15.63 -14.54
N LEU A 333 -0.09 15.88 -13.52
CA LEU A 333 -1.51 16.16 -13.74
C LEU A 333 -1.72 17.50 -14.45
N SER A 334 -1.07 18.57 -13.97
CA SER A 334 -1.15 19.90 -14.57
C SER A 334 -0.62 19.92 -16.01
N SER A 335 0.51 19.27 -16.28
CA SER A 335 1.04 19.17 -17.66
C SER A 335 0.11 18.44 -18.62
N LYS A 336 -0.57 17.37 -18.16
CA LYS A 336 -1.61 16.69 -18.96
C LYS A 336 -2.82 17.59 -19.22
N LEU A 337 -3.28 18.33 -18.21
CA LEU A 337 -4.41 19.26 -18.37
C LEU A 337 -4.08 20.35 -19.39
N VAL A 338 -2.90 20.95 -19.31
CA VAL A 338 -2.41 21.95 -20.28
C VAL A 338 -2.37 21.37 -21.69
N TRP A 339 -1.87 20.14 -21.84
CA TRP A 339 -1.83 19.46 -23.15
C TRP A 339 -3.23 19.21 -23.72
N VAL A 340 -4.19 18.78 -22.89
CA VAL A 340 -5.59 18.56 -23.33
C VAL A 340 -6.24 19.87 -23.77
N VAL A 341 -6.04 20.96 -23.01
CA VAL A 341 -6.57 22.28 -23.36
C VAL A 341 -5.97 22.75 -24.70
N LYS A 342 -4.64 22.69 -24.84
CA LYS A 342 -3.97 23.07 -26.08
C LYS A 342 -4.49 22.28 -27.29
N LYS A 343 -4.63 20.96 -27.16
CA LYS A 343 -5.16 20.11 -28.24
C LYS A 343 -6.62 20.43 -28.57
N ARG A 344 -7.43 20.82 -27.59
CA ARG A 344 -8.81 21.25 -27.80
C ARG A 344 -8.87 22.56 -28.59
N ASP A 345 -7.98 23.50 -28.29
CA ASP A 345 -7.90 24.79 -28.99
C ASP A 345 -7.38 24.62 -30.42
N GLU A 346 -6.35 23.79 -30.64
CA GLU A 346 -5.87 23.41 -31.97
C GLU A 346 -6.98 22.76 -32.82
N ASN A 347 -7.79 21.86 -32.23
CA ASN A 347 -8.91 21.23 -32.92
C ASN A 347 -10.05 22.21 -33.24
N LYS A 348 -10.31 23.20 -32.38
CA LYS A 348 -11.30 24.27 -32.65
C LYS A 348 -10.86 25.15 -33.81
N GLN A 349 -9.59 25.54 -33.83
CA GLN A 349 -9.03 26.39 -34.89
C GLN A 349 -9.01 25.67 -36.25
N LYS A 350 -8.70 24.36 -36.25
CA LYS A 350 -8.77 23.54 -37.46
C LYS A 350 -10.20 23.38 -37.99
N HIS A 351 -11.22 23.41 -37.13
CA HIS A 351 -12.63 23.39 -37.52
C HIS A 351 -13.11 24.74 -38.07
N SER A 352 -12.64 25.87 -37.51
CA SER A 352 -12.99 27.20 -38.04
C SER A 352 -12.39 27.45 -39.43
N ASP A 353 -11.15 27.01 -39.65
CA ASP A 353 -10.48 27.16 -40.95
C ASP A 353 -11.16 26.32 -42.04
N PHE A 354 -11.64 25.11 -41.69
CA PHE A 354 -12.42 24.26 -42.60
C PHE A 354 -13.81 24.82 -42.91
N SER A 355 -14.43 25.55 -41.97
CA SER A 355 -15.73 26.21 -42.23
C SER A 355 -15.61 27.47 -43.09
N LEU A 356 -14.44 28.12 -43.10
CA LEU A 356 -14.16 29.29 -43.94
C LEU A 356 -13.75 28.92 -45.37
N SER A 357 -13.21 27.72 -45.61
CA SER A 357 -12.84 27.25 -46.95
C SER A 357 -14.00 26.67 -47.77
N ILE A 358 -15.21 26.60 -47.21
CA ILE A 358 -16.43 26.14 -47.88
C ILE A 358 -17.37 27.34 -47.98
N SER A 359 -17.02 28.30 -48.80
CA SER A 359 -17.92 29.36 -49.25
C SER A 359 -17.62 29.58 -50.73
N PRO A 360 -18.61 29.41 -51.63
CA PRO A 360 -18.42 29.37 -53.08
C PRO A 360 -17.95 30.69 -53.68
#